data_AF-A0A496WPF4-F1
#
_entry.id   AF-A0A496WPF4-F1
#
_cell.length_a   1.000
_cell.length_b   1.000
_cell.length_c   1.000
_cell.angle_alpha   90.00
_cell.angle_beta   90.00
_cell.angle_gamma   90.00
#
_symmetry.space_group_name_H-M   'P 1'
#
loop_
_entity.id
_entity.type
_entity.pdbx_description
1 polymer ?
#
loop_
_entity_poly.entity_id
_entity_poly.type
_entity_poly.pdbx_seq_one_letter_code
_entity_poly.pdbx_strand_id
1 'polypeptide(L)'
;MKDRCYNPKNIGYDRYGERGIIVCDRWKNSFEAFLQDMGERPEDTTIDRIDNNKIYEPSNCRWASPKQQSQNQTITKLTVDDVREILASDESLKTLTEKYGVSRSSIRNVCDGKTWSDVHEEFHARQK
;
A
#
# COMPACT_ATOMS: atom_id res chain seq x y z
N MET A 1 11.15 11.64 -0.48
CA MET A 1 10.96 10.50 -1.40
C MET A 1 12.25 10.14 -2.13
N LYS A 2 12.83 11.04 -2.94
CA LYS A 2 13.99 10.76 -3.80
C LYS A 2 15.25 10.33 -3.04
N ASP A 3 15.58 10.97 -1.93
CA ASP A 3 16.82 10.71 -1.19
C ASP A 3 16.94 9.24 -0.72
N ARG A 4 15.93 8.72 0.00
CA ARG A 4 15.86 7.30 0.40
C ARG A 4 15.88 6.29 -0.77
N CYS A 5 15.47 6.70 -1.97
CA CYS A 5 15.42 5.82 -3.14
C CYS A 5 16.73 5.78 -3.94
N TYR A 6 17.52 6.86 -3.94
CA TYR A 6 18.66 7.00 -4.87
C TYR A 6 19.99 7.36 -4.21
N ASN A 7 20.01 7.67 -2.91
CA ASN A 7 21.23 8.02 -2.20
C ASN A 7 21.69 6.84 -1.33
N PRO A 8 22.74 6.09 -1.72
CA PRO A 8 23.27 4.98 -0.93
C PRO A 8 23.76 5.35 0.47
N LYS A 9 23.99 6.64 0.75
CA LYS A 9 24.39 7.13 2.07
C LYS A 9 23.20 7.40 2.99
N ASN A 10 21.98 7.36 2.48
CA ASN A 10 20.79 7.55 3.29
C ASN A 10 20.57 6.32 4.20
N ILE A 11 20.27 6.54 5.49
CA ILE A 11 20.04 5.46 6.48
C ILE A 11 18.86 4.53 6.14
N GLY A 12 17.96 4.96 5.25
CA GLY A 12 16.88 4.14 4.74
C GLY A 12 17.14 3.58 3.35
N TYR A 13 18.33 3.69 2.78
CA TYR A 13 18.58 3.22 1.42
C TYR A 13 18.37 1.70 1.28
N ASP A 14 18.82 0.94 2.27
CA ASP A 14 18.65 -0.51 2.41
C ASP A 14 17.17 -0.96 2.27
N ARG A 15 16.26 -0.20 2.88
CA ARG A 15 14.82 -0.50 2.88
C ARG A 15 14.09 -0.01 1.63
N TYR A 16 14.75 0.77 0.78
CA TYR A 16 14.14 1.44 -0.37
C TYR A 16 14.97 1.23 -1.63
N GLY A 17 16.03 2.03 -1.83
CA GLY A 17 16.85 1.98 -3.05
C GLY A 17 17.52 0.64 -3.30
N GLU A 18 18.06 -0.02 -2.27
CA GLU A 18 18.69 -1.34 -2.40
C GLU A 18 17.68 -2.43 -2.81
N ARG A 19 16.41 -2.28 -2.43
CA ARG A 19 15.30 -3.16 -2.83
C ARG A 19 14.75 -2.85 -4.22
N GLY A 20 15.34 -1.90 -4.94
CA GLY A 20 14.85 -1.45 -6.25
C GLY A 20 13.62 -0.54 -6.18
N ILE A 21 13.27 -0.02 -4.99
CA ILE A 21 12.14 0.89 -4.86
C ILE A 21 12.55 2.30 -5.27
N ILE A 22 12.10 2.67 -6.47
CA ILE A 22 12.38 3.95 -7.11
C ILE A 22 11.15 4.86 -7.17
N VAL A 23 11.32 6.07 -7.65
CA VAL A 23 10.25 6.98 -8.07
C VAL A 23 10.08 6.88 -9.58
N CYS A 24 8.85 6.79 -10.07
CA CYS A 24 8.59 6.78 -11.51
C CYS A 24 9.22 8.02 -12.18
N ASP A 25 9.68 7.88 -13.42
CA ASP A 25 10.46 8.94 -14.09
C ASP A 25 9.70 10.26 -14.20
N ARG A 26 8.38 10.19 -14.38
CA ARG A 26 7.49 11.36 -14.43
C ARG A 26 7.60 12.20 -13.15
N TRP A 27 7.45 11.60 -11.98
CA TRP A 27 7.57 12.29 -10.68
C TRP A 27 9.03 12.59 -10.30
N LYS A 28 9.96 11.75 -10.74
CA LYS A 28 11.40 11.96 -10.52
C LYS A 28 11.86 13.26 -11.17
N ASN A 29 11.30 13.62 -12.33
CA ASN A 29 11.74 14.75 -13.13
C ASN A 29 10.83 15.99 -13.03
N SER A 30 9.60 15.89 -12.50
CA SER A 30 8.71 17.04 -12.29
C SER A 30 7.89 16.91 -11.01
N PHE A 31 7.95 17.94 -10.16
CA PHE A 31 7.09 18.02 -8.98
C PHE A 31 5.65 18.38 -9.36
N GLU A 32 5.46 19.16 -10.41
CA GLU A 32 4.15 19.53 -10.96
C GLU A 32 3.40 18.29 -11.44
N ALA A 33 4.08 17.35 -12.07
CA ALA A 33 3.48 16.07 -12.46
C ALA A 33 3.05 15.23 -11.23
N PHE A 34 3.86 15.24 -10.16
CA PHE A 34 3.46 14.63 -8.89
C PHE A 34 2.21 15.32 -8.31
N LEU A 35 2.16 16.65 -8.30
CA LEU A 35 1.02 17.40 -7.78
C LEU A 35 -0.24 17.19 -8.64
N GLN A 36 -0.10 17.09 -9.96
CA GLN A 36 -1.21 16.79 -10.86
C GLN A 36 -1.79 15.40 -10.60
N ASP A 37 -0.92 14.40 -10.40
CA ASP A 37 -1.35 13.01 -10.24
C ASP A 37 -1.89 12.74 -8.81
N MET A 38 -1.32 13.37 -7.78
CA MET A 38 -1.67 13.14 -6.37
C MET A 38 -2.63 14.18 -5.77
N GLY A 39 -2.76 15.34 -6.39
CA GLY A 39 -3.46 16.49 -5.83
C GLY A 39 -2.75 17.10 -4.61
N GLU A 40 -3.37 18.15 -4.06
CA GLU A 40 -2.91 18.75 -2.80
C GLU A 40 -3.00 17.75 -1.65
N ARG A 41 -2.02 17.80 -0.76
CA ARG A 41 -1.97 16.94 0.42
C ARG A 41 -3.11 17.31 1.38
N PRO A 42 -4.04 16.38 1.68
CA PRO A 42 -5.03 16.58 2.73
C PRO A 42 -4.39 16.73 4.12
N GLU A 43 -5.07 17.42 5.04
CA GLU A 43 -4.61 17.56 6.42
C GLU A 43 -4.36 16.20 7.09
N ASP A 44 -3.37 16.15 7.98
CA ASP A 44 -2.97 14.96 8.75
C ASP A 44 -2.62 13.70 7.95
N THR A 45 -2.37 13.84 6.65
CA THR A 45 -1.89 12.74 5.80
C THR A 45 -0.43 12.93 5.40
N THR A 46 0.22 11.81 5.08
CA THR A 46 1.50 11.79 4.37
C THR A 46 1.45 10.80 3.21
N ILE A 47 2.44 10.88 2.32
CA ILE A 47 2.54 9.99 1.17
C ILE A 47 2.87 8.56 1.63
N ASP A 48 2.01 7.62 1.28
CA ASP A 48 2.18 6.18 1.54
C ASP A 48 2.15 5.41 0.22
N ARG A 49 2.84 4.27 0.18
CA ARG A 49 2.72 3.33 -0.94
C ARG A 49 1.65 2.32 -0.61
N ILE A 50 0.67 2.09 -1.47
CA ILE A 50 -0.39 1.09 -1.21
C ILE A 50 0.25 -0.29 -1.03
N ASP A 51 1.12 -0.68 -1.96
CA ASP A 51 1.98 -1.85 -1.84
C ASP A 51 3.41 -1.41 -1.54
N ASN A 52 3.88 -1.78 -0.35
CA ASN A 52 5.20 -1.40 0.16
C ASN A 52 6.38 -2.04 -0.58
N ASN A 53 6.13 -3.02 -1.44
CA ASN A 53 7.12 -3.66 -2.28
C ASN A 53 7.24 -3.01 -3.67
N LYS A 54 6.31 -2.13 -4.03
CA LYS A 54 6.27 -1.47 -5.34
C LYS A 54 6.87 -0.05 -5.30
N ILE A 55 7.07 0.53 -6.49
CA ILE A 55 7.69 1.85 -6.69
C ILE A 55 6.75 2.99 -6.30
N TYR A 56 7.25 4.24 -6.25
CA TYR A 56 6.40 5.42 -6.13
C TYR A 56 5.86 5.83 -7.51
N GLU A 57 4.56 5.66 -7.70
CA GLU A 57 3.83 5.99 -8.91
C GLU A 57 2.35 6.25 -8.59
N PRO A 58 1.59 6.92 -9.48
CA PRO A 58 0.19 7.27 -9.21
C PRO A 58 -0.68 6.06 -8.81
N SER A 59 -0.47 4.90 -9.45
CA SER A 59 -1.21 3.66 -9.17
C SER A 59 -0.85 2.99 -7.86
N ASN A 60 0.29 3.31 -7.26
CA ASN A 60 0.79 2.67 -6.04
C ASN A 60 0.95 3.66 -4.87
N CYS A 61 0.47 4.89 -5.00
CA CYS A 61 0.62 5.90 -3.96
C CYS A 61 -0.72 6.51 -3.57
N ARG A 62 -0.83 6.88 -2.29
CA ARG A 62 -2.00 7.54 -1.71
C ARG A 62 -1.58 8.52 -0.63
N TRP A 63 -2.45 9.48 -0.35
CA TRP A 63 -2.42 10.20 0.92
C TRP A 63 -3.01 9.31 2.01
N ALA A 64 -2.24 9.04 3.05
CA ALA A 64 -2.64 8.12 4.11
C ALA A 64 -2.51 8.74 5.49
N SER A 65 -3.51 8.48 6.32
CA SER A 65 -3.48 8.74 7.76
C SER A 65 -2.43 7.86 8.47
N PRO A 66 -2.00 8.23 9.69
CA PRO A 66 -1.11 7.39 10.50
C PRO A 66 -1.65 5.97 10.73
N LYS A 67 -2.97 5.82 10.84
CA LYS A 67 -3.64 4.52 11.00
C LYS A 67 -3.49 3.65 9.75
N GLN A 68 -3.74 4.21 8.57
CA GLN A 68 -3.58 3.49 7.29
C GLN A 68 -2.12 3.07 7.07
N GLN A 69 -1.17 3.97 7.34
CA GLN A 69 0.26 3.65 7.25
C GLN A 69 0.64 2.53 8.22
N SER A 70 0.11 2.54 9.45
CA SER A 70 0.37 1.50 10.43
C SER A 70 -0.13 0.12 9.99
N GLN A 71 -1.25 0.06 9.28
CA GLN A 71 -1.80 -1.19 8.74
C GLN A 71 -0.98 -1.75 7.58
N ASN A 72 -0.17 -0.93 6.94
CA ASN A 72 0.63 -1.30 5.79
C ASN A 72 2.10 -1.61 6.14
N GLN A 73 2.49 -1.54 7.41
CA GLN A 73 3.87 -1.79 7.82
C GLN A 73 4.25 -3.27 7.63
N THR A 74 5.52 -3.55 7.33
CA THR A 74 6.05 -4.93 7.15
C THR A 74 5.83 -5.85 8.35
N ILE A 75 5.54 -5.31 9.53
CA ILE A 75 5.21 -6.09 10.74
C ILE A 75 3.78 -6.65 10.73
N THR A 76 2.90 -6.20 9.83
CA THR A 76 1.54 -6.74 9.73
C THR A 76 1.55 -8.08 9.02
N LYS A 77 0.70 -9.01 9.48
CA LYS A 77 0.66 -10.39 8.95
C LYS A 77 0.15 -10.49 7.50
N LEU A 78 -0.61 -9.50 7.03
CA LEU A 78 -1.18 -9.49 5.69
C LEU A 78 -0.45 -8.48 4.82
N THR A 79 -0.15 -8.90 3.60
CA THR A 79 0.31 -8.06 2.49
C THR A 79 -0.86 -7.63 1.60
N VAL A 80 -0.61 -6.71 0.67
CA VAL A 80 -1.62 -6.32 -0.33
C VAL A 80 -2.05 -7.50 -1.18
N ASP A 81 -1.12 -8.41 -1.52
CA ASP A 81 -1.44 -9.58 -2.33
C ASP A 81 -2.26 -10.60 -1.53
N ASP A 82 -1.96 -10.80 -0.23
CA ASP A 82 -2.81 -11.61 0.65
C ASP A 82 -4.23 -11.03 0.72
N VAL A 83 -4.36 -9.70 0.83
CA VAL A 83 -5.66 -9.02 0.85
C VAL A 83 -6.42 -9.24 -0.46
N ARG A 84 -5.75 -9.09 -1.61
CA ARG A 84 -6.36 -9.37 -2.92
C ARG A 84 -6.82 -10.81 -3.04
N GLU A 85 -6.02 -11.77 -2.57
CA GLU A 85 -6.36 -13.18 -2.57
C GLU A 85 -7.55 -13.48 -1.65
N ILE A 86 -7.61 -12.87 -0.47
CA ILE A 86 -8.74 -12.96 0.45
C ILE A 86 -10.02 -12.44 -0.21
N LEU A 87 -9.97 -11.29 -0.89
CA LEU A 87 -11.14 -10.68 -1.54
C LEU A 87 -11.65 -11.47 -2.74
N ALA A 88 -10.75 -12.19 -3.43
CA ALA A 88 -11.08 -13.03 -4.57
C ALA A 88 -11.52 -14.46 -4.18
N SER A 89 -11.42 -14.83 -2.90
CA SER A 89 -11.67 -16.20 -2.44
C SER A 89 -13.11 -16.41 -2.00
N ASP A 90 -13.69 -17.54 -2.43
CA ASP A 90 -14.99 -18.04 -1.94
C ASP A 90 -14.83 -18.99 -0.73
N GLU A 91 -13.61 -19.15 -0.19
CA GLU A 91 -13.35 -20.02 0.94
C GLU A 91 -14.03 -19.51 2.23
N SER A 92 -14.31 -20.44 3.13
CA SER A 92 -14.85 -20.09 4.44
C SER A 92 -13.87 -19.22 5.23
N LEU A 93 -14.40 -18.32 6.06
CA LEU A 93 -13.60 -17.53 6.99
C LEU A 93 -12.68 -18.40 7.88
N LYS A 94 -13.08 -19.64 8.20
CA LYS A 94 -12.25 -20.56 8.98
C LYS A 94 -10.98 -20.93 8.20
N THR A 95 -11.12 -21.31 6.94
CA THR A 95 -9.99 -21.72 6.08
C THR A 95 -9.01 -20.56 5.90
N LEU A 96 -9.52 -19.36 5.61
CA LEU A 96 -8.69 -18.16 5.45
C LEU A 96 -7.93 -17.79 6.74
N THR A 97 -8.55 -17.95 7.92
CA THR A 97 -7.84 -17.69 9.18
C THR A 97 -6.69 -18.65 9.46
N GLU A 98 -6.87 -19.92 9.11
CA GLU A 98 -5.83 -20.95 9.26
C GLU A 98 -4.69 -20.70 8.27
N LYS A 99 -5.02 -20.33 7.03
CA LYS A 99 -4.07 -20.03 5.95
C LYS A 99 -3.16 -18.84 6.27
N TYR A 100 -3.75 -17.69 6.63
CA TYR A 100 -2.98 -16.46 6.86
C TYR A 100 -2.59 -16.23 8.33
N GLY A 101 -3.01 -17.12 9.24
CA GLY A 101 -2.67 -17.02 10.66
C GLY A 101 -3.20 -15.75 11.34
N VAL A 102 -4.34 -15.22 10.89
CA VAL A 102 -5.00 -14.02 11.44
C VAL A 102 -6.37 -14.35 12.02
N SER A 103 -6.95 -13.43 12.79
CA SER A 103 -8.25 -13.65 13.42
C SER A 103 -9.41 -13.63 12.41
N ARG A 104 -10.53 -14.30 12.72
CA ARG A 104 -11.76 -14.24 11.90
C ARG A 104 -12.27 -12.81 11.72
N SER A 105 -12.12 -11.98 12.76
CA SER A 105 -12.49 -10.57 12.71
C SER A 105 -11.59 -9.78 11.76
N SER A 106 -10.31 -10.11 11.66
CA SER A 106 -9.38 -9.48 10.71
C SER A 106 -9.77 -9.78 9.27
N ILE A 107 -10.03 -11.06 8.93
CA ILE A 107 -10.49 -11.44 7.59
C ILE A 107 -11.82 -10.76 7.27
N ARG A 108 -12.79 -10.78 8.21
CA ARG A 108 -14.09 -10.11 8.00
C ARG A 108 -13.93 -8.61 7.77
N ASN A 109 -13.06 -7.93 8.53
CA ASN A 109 -12.84 -6.50 8.33
C ASN A 109 -12.20 -6.18 6.98
N VAL A 110 -11.39 -7.09 6.42
CA VAL A 110 -10.89 -6.99 5.03
C VAL A 110 -12.05 -7.13 4.04
N CYS A 111 -12.84 -8.20 4.16
CA CYS A 111 -13.99 -8.44 3.27
C CYS A 111 -15.07 -7.34 3.35
N ASP A 112 -15.25 -6.71 4.51
CA ASP A 112 -16.19 -5.60 4.72
C ASP A 112 -15.60 -4.23 4.30
N GLY A 113 -14.34 -4.17 3.85
CA GLY A 113 -13.66 -2.91 3.50
C GLY A 113 -13.33 -1.99 4.68
N LYS A 114 -13.51 -2.45 5.94
CA LYS A 114 -13.22 -1.67 7.17
C LYS A 114 -11.73 -1.48 7.42
N THR A 115 -10.92 -2.38 6.88
CA THR A 115 -9.46 -2.32 6.85
C THR A 115 -9.01 -2.56 5.43
N TRP A 116 -7.88 -1.98 5.01
CA TRP A 116 -7.43 -2.07 3.62
C TRP A 116 -8.47 -1.55 2.61
N SER A 117 -9.22 -0.50 2.99
CA SER A 117 -10.29 0.09 2.20
C SER A 117 -9.86 0.42 0.78
N ASP A 118 -8.66 0.98 0.60
CA ASP A 118 -8.18 1.38 -0.73
C ASP A 118 -7.94 0.17 -1.64
N VAL A 119 -7.42 -0.94 -1.09
CA VAL A 119 -7.22 -2.20 -1.84
C VAL A 119 -8.57 -2.86 -2.15
N HIS A 120 -9.51 -2.80 -1.20
CA HIS A 120 -10.87 -3.30 -1.36
C HIS A 120 -11.63 -2.53 -2.46
N GLU A 121 -11.60 -1.20 -2.43
CA GLU A 121 -12.20 -0.34 -3.44
C GLU A 121 -11.57 -0.56 -4.84
N GLU A 122 -10.24 -0.61 -4.92
CA GLU A 122 -9.50 -0.93 -6.15
C GLU A 122 -9.94 -2.28 -6.73
N PHE A 123 -10.05 -3.32 -5.88
CA PHE A 123 -10.45 -4.66 -6.28
C PHE A 123 -11.84 -4.67 -6.91
N HIS A 124 -12.82 -4.05 -6.26
CA HIS A 124 -14.20 -4.01 -6.77
C HIS A 124 -14.40 -3.06 -7.95
N ALA A 125 -13.59 -2.01 -8.08
CA ALA A 125 -13.63 -1.12 -9.25
C ALA A 125 -13.20 -1.83 -10.55
N ARG A 126 -12.33 -2.83 -10.48
CA ARG A 126 -11.84 -3.61 -11.63
C ARG A 126 -12.79 -4.72 -12.11
N GLN A 127 -13.80 -5.06 -11.32
CA GLN A 127 -14.79 -6.11 -11.64
C GLN A 127 -16.06 -5.55 -12.29
N LYS A 128 -16.13 -4.23 -12.52
CA LYS A 128 -17.23 -3.51 -13.18
C LYS A 128 -16.86 -3.20 -14.62
#